data_AF-A0A821SYY6-F1
#
_entry.id   AF-A0A821SYY6-F1
#
_cell.length_a   1.000
_cell.length_b   1.000
_cell.length_c   1.000
_cell.angle_alpha   90.00
_cell.angle_beta   90.00
_cell.angle_gamma   90.00
#
_symmetry.space_group_name_H-M   'P 1'
#
loop_
_entity.id
_entity.type
_entity.pdbx_description
1 polymer ?
#
loop_
_entity_poly.entity_id
_entity_poly.type
_entity_poly.pdbx_seq_one_letter_code
_entity_poly.pdbx_strand_id
1 'polypeptide(L)'
;PTRDAPYLFREWMRNVLYDWPFENMCCAHIGVKLGGAYADVVTLLNNTEPLFAELSEKNRKKIPLDRTSSSNQTNMNTKDNECG
;
A
#
# COMPACT_ATOMS: atom_id res chain seq x y z
N PRO A 1 5.70 6.92 3.05
CA PRO A 1 4.36 6.34 2.76
C PRO A 1 4.15 6.21 1.26
N THR A 2 3.77 5.02 0.78
CA THR A 2 3.49 4.81 -0.65
C THR A 2 2.14 5.41 -1.00
N ARG A 3 2.10 6.15 -2.12
CA ARG A 3 0.94 6.90 -2.61
C ARG A 3 -0.35 6.09 -2.58
N ASP A 4 -0.30 4.91 -3.20
CA ASP A 4 -1.48 4.10 -3.47
C ASP A 4 -1.69 2.98 -2.43
N ALA A 5 -0.87 2.93 -1.36
CA ALA A 5 -0.98 1.89 -0.34
C ALA A 5 -2.38 1.78 0.31
N PRO A 6 -3.08 2.89 0.64
CA PRO A 6 -4.44 2.80 1.19
C PRO A 6 -5.42 2.13 0.23
N TYR A 7 -5.34 2.44 -1.07
CA TYR A 7 -6.18 1.80 -2.09
C TYR A 7 -5.84 0.33 -2.28
N LEU A 8 -4.55 0.00 -2.33
CA LEU A 8 -4.10 -1.39 -2.50
C LEU A 8 -4.51 -2.27 -1.32
N PHE A 9 -4.42 -1.76 -0.09
CA PHE A 9 -4.89 -2.48 1.09
C PHE A 9 -6.39 -2.77 1.01
N ARG A 10 -7.18 -1.76 0.63
CA ARG A 10 -8.62 -1.92 0.45
C ARG A 10 -8.95 -2.99 -0.59
N GLU A 11 -8.36 -2.91 -1.78
CA GLU A 11 -8.61 -3.89 -2.85
C GLU A 11 -8.19 -5.30 -2.43
N TRP A 12 -7.04 -5.43 -1.77
CA TRP A 12 -6.61 -6.71 -1.21
C TRP A 12 -7.63 -7.26 -0.21
N MET A 13 -8.14 -6.45 0.73
CA MET A 13 -9.17 -6.87 1.67
C MET A 13 -10.48 -7.27 0.99
N ARG A 14 -10.90 -6.56 -0.07
CA ARG A 14 -12.09 -6.92 -0.87
C ARG A 14 -11.91 -8.31 -1.50
N ASN A 15 -10.75 -8.58 -2.06
CA ASN A 15 -10.45 -9.88 -2.66
C ASN A 15 -10.40 -11.00 -1.60
N VAL A 16 -9.81 -10.74 -0.42
CA VAL A 16 -9.83 -11.70 0.69
C VAL A 16 -11.26 -12.05 1.11
N LEU A 17 -12.14 -11.06 1.24
CA LEU A 17 -13.55 -11.30 1.59
C LEU A 17 -14.27 -12.07 0.48
N TYR A 18 -14.00 -11.75 -0.79
CA TYR A 18 -14.61 -12.46 -1.91
C TYR A 18 -14.19 -13.94 -1.94
N ASP A 19 -12.89 -14.22 -1.77
CA ASP A 19 -12.35 -15.57 -1.84
C ASP A 19 -12.63 -16.39 -0.58
N TRP A 20 -12.77 -15.72 0.58
CA TRP A 20 -12.87 -16.38 1.87
C TRP A 20 -14.01 -15.82 2.74
N PRO A 21 -15.22 -16.39 2.65
CA PRO A 21 -16.29 -16.09 3.58
C PRO A 21 -16.02 -16.78 4.93
N PHE A 22 -15.56 -16.03 5.93
CA PHE A 22 -15.25 -16.52 7.27
C PHE A 22 -16.29 -16.08 8.32
N GLU A 23 -16.75 -17.01 9.16
CA GLU A 23 -17.67 -16.67 10.26
C GLU A 23 -16.95 -16.18 11.51
N ASN A 24 -15.69 -16.57 11.69
CA ASN A 24 -14.90 -16.31 12.89
C ASN A 24 -13.60 -15.59 12.51
N MET A 25 -13.11 -14.72 13.39
CA MET A 25 -11.86 -14.00 13.19
C MET A 25 -11.06 -13.96 14.50
N CYS A 26 -9.78 -14.31 14.44
CA CYS A 26 -8.87 -14.20 15.56
C CYS A 26 -8.00 -12.95 15.41
N CYS A 27 -8.04 -12.06 16.39
CA CYS A 27 -7.25 -10.84 16.43
C CYS A 27 -6.14 -10.99 17.48
N ALA A 28 -4.89 -10.75 17.08
CA ALA A 28 -3.71 -10.93 17.94
C ALA A 28 -3.76 -10.15 19.28
N HIS A 29 -4.48 -9.02 19.34
CA HIS A 29 -4.49 -8.13 20.51
C HIS A 29 -5.87 -7.88 21.13
N ILE A 30 -6.96 -8.32 20.47
CA ILE A 30 -8.34 -8.00 20.89
C ILE A 30 -9.13 -9.26 21.25
N GLY A 31 -8.64 -10.45 20.87
CA GLY A 31 -9.30 -11.73 21.12
C GLY A 31 -9.98 -12.28 19.87
N VAL A 32 -10.92 -13.21 20.07
CA VAL A 32 -11.59 -13.93 18.98
C VAL A 32 -13.02 -13.42 18.83
N LYS A 33 -13.41 -13.08 17.60
CA LYS A 33 -14.80 -12.88 17.19
C LYS A 33 -15.36 -14.23 16.72
N LEU A 34 -16.44 -14.66 17.35
CA LEU A 34 -17.19 -15.85 16.95
C LEU A 34 -18.51 -15.42 16.30
N GLY A 35 -18.74 -15.89 15.07
CA GLY A 35 -19.92 -15.60 14.26
C GLY A 35 -19.98 -14.18 13.70
N GLY A 36 -20.47 -14.02 12.48
CA GLY A 36 -20.76 -12.73 11.86
C GLY A 36 -19.52 -11.87 11.53
N ALA A 37 -18.31 -12.42 11.67
CA ALA A 37 -17.08 -11.67 11.42
C ALA A 37 -17.00 -11.15 9.97
N TYR A 38 -17.45 -11.94 8.99
CA TYR A 38 -17.53 -11.51 7.59
C TYR A 38 -18.36 -10.23 7.42
N ALA A 39 -19.58 -10.21 7.95
CA ALA A 39 -20.50 -9.08 7.81
C ALA A 39 -19.97 -7.82 8.50
N ASP A 40 -19.35 -7.99 9.68
CA ASP A 40 -18.71 -6.90 10.42
C ASP A 40 -17.56 -6.29 9.61
N VAL A 41 -16.71 -7.12 8.99
CA VAL A 41 -15.58 -6.65 8.18
C VAL A 41 -16.05 -5.99 6.88
N VAL A 42 -17.07 -6.54 6.20
CA VAL A 42 -17.70 -5.89 5.03
C VAL A 42 -18.23 -4.50 5.38
N THR A 43 -18.93 -4.40 6.51
CA THR A 43 -19.49 -3.13 7.00
C THR A 43 -18.37 -2.13 7.31
N LEU A 44 -17.33 -2.57 8.02
CA LEU A 44 -16.17 -1.75 8.35
C LEU A 44 -15.46 -1.25 7.09
N LEU A 45 -15.25 -2.12 6.10
CA LEU A 45 -14.57 -1.78 4.86
C LEU A 45 -15.36 -0.73 4.05
N ASN A 46 -16.68 -0.85 4.01
CA ASN A 46 -17.54 0.15 3.37
C ASN A 46 -17.52 1.50 4.11
N ASN A 47 -17.57 1.49 5.44
CA ASN A 47 -17.56 2.70 6.24
C ASN A 47 -16.21 3.44 6.19
N THR A 48 -15.11 2.72 5.94
CA THR A 48 -13.75 3.27 5.86
C THR A 48 -13.33 3.68 4.45
N GLU A 49 -14.16 3.47 3.43
CA GLU A 49 -13.94 3.91 2.05
C GLU A 49 -13.49 5.39 1.91
N PRO A 50 -14.17 6.38 2.52
CA PRO A 50 -13.73 7.77 2.43
C PRO A 50 -12.35 8.01 3.07
N LEU A 51 -12.00 7.25 4.12
CA LEU A 51 -10.72 7.38 4.81
C LEU A 51 -9.56 6.88 3.94
N PHE A 52 -9.74 5.80 3.18
CA PHE A 52 -8.71 5.33 2.25
C PHE A 52 -8.43 6.36 1.14
N ALA A 53 -9.48 7.01 0.62
CA ALA A 53 -9.33 8.08 -0.36
C ALA A 53 -8.56 9.28 0.23
N GLU A 54 -8.93 9.72 1.44
CA GLU A 54 -8.25 10.82 2.14
C GLU A 54 -6.76 10.51 2.39
N LEU A 55 -6.46 9.31 2.88
CA LEU A 55 -5.09 8.89 3.16
C LEU A 55 -4.23 8.80 1.88
N SER A 56 -4.82 8.32 0.78
CA SER A 56 -4.13 8.27 -0.51
C SER A 56 -3.78 9.68 -0.99
N GLU A 57 -4.73 10.61 -0.90
CA GLU A 57 -4.52 12.01 -1.28
C GLU A 57 -3.48 12.70 -0.37
N LYS A 58 -3.52 12.42 0.92
CA LYS A 58 -2.50 12.89 1.87
C LYS A 58 -1.12 12.34 1.53
N ASN A 59 -1.01 11.09 1.11
CA ASN A 59 0.26 10.49 0.70
C ASN A 59 0.76 11.04 -0.65
N ARG A 60 -0.15 11.43 -1.57
CA ARG A 60 0.18 12.15 -2.82
C ARG A 60 0.86 13.48 -2.54
N LYS A 61 0.35 14.23 -1.57
CA LYS A 61 0.86 15.56 -1.19
C LYS A 61 2.19 15.52 -0.43
N LYS A 62 2.57 14.35 0.10
CA LYS A 62 3.78 14.18 0.91
C LYS A 62 5.06 13.93 0.11
N ILE A 63 5.02 13.93 -1.23
CA ILE A 63 6.23 13.84 -2.06
C ILE A 63 7.06 15.11 -1.85
N PRO A 64 8.24 15.05 -1.20
CA PRO A 64 9.20 16.14 -1.26
C PRO A 64 9.88 16.09 -2.64
N LEU A 65 10.18 17.27 -3.19
CA LEU A 65 11.09 17.50 -4.30
C LEU A 65 12.42 16.79 -4.07
N ASP A 66 12.58 15.53 -4.48
CA ASP A 66 13.92 14.90 -4.46
C ASP A 66 14.10 13.86 -5.57
N ARG A 67 13.54 14.14 -6.75
CA ARG A 67 13.84 13.43 -8.00
C ARG A 67 13.95 14.34 -9.21
N THR A 68 14.45 15.56 -9.02
CA THR A 68 15.04 16.35 -10.11
C THR A 68 16.54 16.42 -9.91
N SER A 69 17.23 15.28 -10.05
CA SER A 69 18.65 15.28 -10.39
C SER A 69 18.73 15.42 -11.91
N SER A 70 18.53 16.64 -12.40
CA SER A 70 18.92 17.04 -13.75
C SER A 70 20.39 17.44 -13.71
N SER A 71 21.19 16.85 -14.62
CA SER A 71 22.54 17.27 -15.04
C SER A 71 23.66 17.04 -14.00
N ASN A 72 24.75 16.34 -14.28
CA ASN A 72 25.68 16.53 -15.39
C ASN A 72 26.36 15.23 -15.81
N GLN A 73 26.46 15.01 -17.12
CA GLN A 73 27.45 14.11 -17.73
C GLN A 73 28.84 14.40 -17.16
N THR A 74 29.41 13.46 -16.44
CA THR A 74 30.85 13.46 -16.16
C THR A 74 31.52 12.73 -17.31
N ASN A 75 32.21 13.50 -18.14
CA ASN A 75 33.05 13.04 -19.23
C ASN A 75 34.23 12.25 -18.63
N MET A 76 34.08 10.93 -18.43
CA MET A 76 35.17 10.05 -18.03
C MET A 76 35.79 9.45 -19.29
N ASN A 77 36.88 10.08 -19.72
CA ASN A 77 37.73 9.64 -20.80
C ASN A 77 38.57 8.46 -20.27
N THR A 78 38.07 7.23 -20.36
CA THR A 78 38.89 6.02 -20.10
C THR A 78 39.68 5.70 -21.36
N LYS A 79 40.92 6.19 -21.39
CA LYS A 79 42.00 5.62 -22.19
C LYS A 79 42.33 4.22 -21.67
N ASP A 80 42.36 3.27 -22.61
CA ASP A 80 43.33 2.18 -22.74
C ASP A 80 43.58 1.27 -21.52
N ASN A 81 43.08 0.03 -21.57
CA ASN A 81 43.93 -1.18 -21.73
C ASN A 81 43.17 -2.50 -21.45
N GLU A 82 42.97 -3.23 -22.54
CA GLU A 82 43.21 -4.66 -22.80
C GLU A 82 42.80 -5.78 -21.82
N CYS A 83 42.40 -6.88 -22.45
CA CYS A 83 42.06 -8.20 -21.92
C CYS A 83 43.14 -8.81 -20.99
N GLY A 84 42.67 -9.57 -20.01
CA GLY A 84 43.41 -10.63 -19.32
C GLY A 84 42.44 -11.69 -18.83
#